data_AF-A0A1F6Z3K8-F1
#
_entry.id   AF-A0A1F6Z3K8-F1
#
_cell.length_a   1.000
_cell.length_b   1.000
_cell.length_c   1.000
_cell.angle_alpha   90.00
_cell.angle_beta   90.00
_cell.angle_gamma   90.00
#
_symmetry.space_group_name_H-M   'P 1'
#
loop_
_entity.id
_entity.type
_entity.pdbx_description
1 polymer ?
#
loop_
_entity_poly.entity_id
_entity_poly.type
_entity_poly.pdbx_seq_one_letter_code
_entity_poly.pdbx_strand_id
1 'polypeptide(L)'
;MKSNRNWMDYFIYLFWAFLAFTVIYDLFFVPIRSVYWFAGFLFALFLYYKKLLPKPVYVFMACIFVFQVFGELYFEFFYNIANYDKLDHFISGIEFCILFYYLFGQKVENKRYLILTAFLFSLSFSYAWEMVEYISDTYFGTTTVGVIMGDPIDYVGSGAQMIVPQYEDTILDMFYSFLGALSFVFGGLTFLKFKKKKTKRT
;
A
#
# COMPACT_ATOMS: atom_id res chain seq x y z
N MET A 1 -24.47 15.92 -26.99
CA MET A 1 -23.86 16.13 -25.64
C MET A 1 -22.62 15.26 -25.52
N LYS A 2 -21.41 15.83 -25.67
CA LYS A 2 -20.17 15.07 -25.42
C LYS A 2 -20.05 14.86 -23.91
N SER A 3 -20.26 13.63 -23.48
CA SER A 3 -19.94 13.18 -22.13
C SER A 3 -18.43 13.35 -21.95
N ASN A 4 -18.00 14.46 -21.36
CA ASN A 4 -16.61 14.69 -20.95
C ASN A 4 -16.34 13.79 -19.73
N ARG A 5 -16.34 12.46 -19.94
CA ARG A 5 -15.86 11.54 -18.91
C ARG A 5 -14.39 11.80 -18.71
N ASN A 6 -14.06 12.18 -17.48
CA ASN A 6 -12.71 12.47 -17.05
C ASN A 6 -11.88 11.18 -17.19
N TRP A 7 -10.68 11.26 -17.77
CA TRP A 7 -9.76 10.12 -17.93
C TRP A 7 -9.54 9.35 -16.61
N MET A 8 -9.63 10.04 -15.47
CA MET A 8 -9.54 9.44 -14.14
C MET A 8 -10.67 8.42 -13.88
N ASP A 9 -11.87 8.59 -14.42
CA ASP A 9 -12.94 7.57 -14.26
C ASP A 9 -12.58 6.29 -15.01
N TYR A 10 -12.05 6.40 -16.24
CA TYR A 10 -11.62 5.22 -16.99
C TYR A 10 -10.47 4.51 -16.28
N PHE A 11 -9.51 5.24 -15.73
CA PHE A 11 -8.43 4.66 -14.93
C PHE A 11 -8.97 3.91 -13.71
N ILE A 12 -9.92 4.49 -12.97
CA ILE A 12 -10.52 3.85 -11.79
C ILE A 12 -11.26 2.55 -12.17
N TYR A 13 -12.03 2.55 -13.26
CA TYR A 13 -12.69 1.33 -13.71
C TYR A 13 -11.71 0.26 -14.19
N LEU A 14 -10.63 0.67 -14.86
CA LEU A 14 -9.55 -0.25 -15.26
C LEU A 14 -8.85 -0.84 -14.04
N PHE A 15 -8.56 -0.02 -13.03
CA PHE A 15 -8.02 -0.46 -11.75
C PHE A 15 -8.92 -1.48 -11.06
N TRP A 16 -10.23 -1.26 -11.01
CA TRP A 16 -11.17 -2.22 -10.43
C TRP A 16 -11.27 -3.53 -11.22
N ALA A 17 -11.27 -3.44 -12.55
CA ALA A 17 -11.24 -4.63 -13.39
C ALA A 17 -9.96 -5.44 -13.15
N PHE A 18 -8.82 -4.75 -12.97
CA PHE A 18 -7.55 -5.36 -12.60
C PHE A 18 -7.63 -6.04 -11.23
N LEU A 19 -8.13 -5.37 -10.18
CA LEU A 19 -8.30 -6.00 -8.86
C LEU A 19 -9.21 -7.23 -8.91
N ALA A 20 -10.33 -7.14 -9.62
CA ALA A 20 -11.22 -8.28 -9.80
C ALA A 20 -10.52 -9.43 -10.52
N PHE A 21 -9.70 -9.14 -11.53
CA PHE A 21 -8.87 -10.13 -12.19
C PHE A 21 -7.85 -10.76 -11.24
N THR A 22 -7.12 -9.97 -10.44
CA THR A 22 -6.14 -10.48 -9.46
C THR A 22 -6.80 -11.38 -8.42
N VAL A 23 -7.97 -11.00 -7.90
CA VAL A 23 -8.76 -11.84 -6.98
C VAL A 23 -9.09 -13.17 -7.61
N ILE A 24 -9.62 -13.16 -8.84
CA ILE A 24 -10.01 -14.38 -9.55
C ILE A 24 -8.78 -15.23 -9.86
N TYR A 25 -7.69 -14.62 -10.32
CA TYR A 25 -6.43 -15.30 -10.60
C TYR A 25 -5.94 -16.04 -9.35
N ASP A 26 -5.73 -15.34 -8.25
CA ASP A 26 -5.24 -15.96 -7.02
C ASP A 26 -6.23 -16.94 -6.41
N LEU A 27 -7.54 -16.80 -6.63
CA LEU A 27 -8.50 -17.80 -6.18
C LEU A 27 -8.21 -19.20 -6.75
N PHE A 28 -7.60 -19.28 -7.94
CA PHE A 28 -7.20 -20.54 -8.57
C PHE A 28 -5.76 -20.96 -8.27
N PHE A 29 -4.84 -20.02 -8.06
CA PHE A 29 -3.40 -20.31 -7.87
C PHE A 29 -2.96 -20.30 -6.40
N VAL A 30 -3.39 -19.30 -5.62
CA VAL A 30 -3.05 -19.12 -4.20
C VAL A 30 -4.30 -18.64 -3.43
N PRO A 31 -5.28 -19.53 -3.14
CA PRO A 31 -6.63 -19.12 -2.72
C PRO A 31 -6.66 -18.21 -1.48
N ILE A 32 -5.72 -18.36 -0.57
CA ILE A 32 -5.67 -17.57 0.66
C ILE A 32 -5.25 -16.13 0.39
N ARG A 33 -4.30 -15.91 -0.53
CA ARG A 33 -3.89 -14.58 -0.97
C ARG A 33 -5.03 -13.83 -1.69
N SER A 34 -5.92 -14.54 -2.36
CA SER A 34 -7.13 -13.95 -2.99
C SER A 34 -8.04 -13.22 -1.99
N VAL A 35 -8.05 -13.63 -0.72
CA VAL A 35 -8.83 -12.97 0.35
C VAL A 35 -8.32 -11.55 0.59
N TYR A 36 -7.01 -11.34 0.49
CA TYR A 36 -6.36 -10.04 0.69
C TYR A 36 -6.73 -9.07 -0.41
N TRP A 37 -6.63 -9.51 -1.67
CA TRP A 37 -7.02 -8.72 -2.82
C TRP A 37 -8.50 -8.42 -2.81
N PHE A 38 -9.33 -9.35 -2.34
CA PHE A 38 -10.77 -9.13 -2.25
C PHE A 38 -11.10 -8.09 -1.18
N ALA A 39 -10.45 -8.16 -0.01
CA ALA A 39 -10.58 -7.14 1.03
C ALA A 39 -10.11 -5.76 0.54
N GLY A 40 -8.97 -5.69 -0.16
CA GLY A 40 -8.45 -4.48 -0.79
C GLY A 40 -9.42 -3.91 -1.83
N PHE A 41 -10.01 -4.77 -2.67
CA PHE A 41 -11.00 -4.37 -3.65
C PHE A 41 -12.27 -3.80 -3.00
N LEU A 42 -12.84 -4.48 -2.01
CA LEU A 42 -13.99 -3.97 -1.28
C LEU A 42 -13.70 -2.64 -0.59
N PHE A 43 -12.50 -2.49 -0.01
CA PHE A 43 -12.07 -1.25 0.62
C PHE A 43 -11.92 -0.12 -0.41
N ALA A 44 -11.33 -0.40 -1.58
CA ALA A 44 -11.22 0.56 -2.67
C ALA A 44 -12.59 1.02 -3.19
N LEU A 45 -13.54 0.10 -3.34
CA LEU A 45 -14.93 0.44 -3.71
C LEU A 45 -15.59 1.30 -2.63
N PHE A 46 -15.43 0.93 -1.37
CA PHE A 46 -15.97 1.68 -0.23
C PHE A 46 -15.45 3.12 -0.21
N LEU A 47 -14.13 3.33 -0.34
CA LEU A 47 -13.51 4.66 -0.38
C LEU A 47 -14.07 5.54 -1.50
N TYR A 48 -14.25 4.97 -2.70
CA TYR A 48 -14.76 5.70 -3.87
C TYR A 48 -16.24 6.05 -3.73
N TYR A 49 -17.09 5.07 -3.44
CA TYR A 49 -18.54 5.28 -3.39
C TYR A 49 -18.99 6.13 -2.20
N LYS A 50 -18.29 6.03 -1.07
CA LYS A 50 -18.50 6.93 0.07
C LYS A 50 -17.85 8.30 -0.10
N LYS A 51 -17.12 8.53 -1.21
CA LYS A 51 -16.43 9.78 -1.54
C LYS A 51 -15.54 10.28 -0.40
N LEU A 52 -14.86 9.34 0.26
CA LEU A 52 -14.03 9.63 1.43
C LEU A 52 -12.72 10.31 1.05
N LEU A 53 -12.29 10.18 -0.21
CA LEU A 53 -11.08 10.76 -0.76
C LEU A 53 -11.40 11.67 -1.95
N PRO A 54 -10.66 12.78 -2.13
CA PRO A 54 -10.64 13.50 -3.38
C PRO A 54 -10.18 12.57 -4.52
N LYS A 55 -10.82 12.68 -5.68
CA LYS A 55 -10.54 11.79 -6.83
C LYS A 55 -9.06 11.70 -7.22
N PRO A 56 -8.26 12.78 -7.25
CA PRO A 56 -6.82 12.67 -7.54
C PRO A 56 -6.05 11.87 -6.50
N VAL A 57 -6.43 11.95 -5.22
CA VAL A 57 -5.82 11.18 -4.13
C VAL A 57 -6.16 9.71 -4.27
N TYR A 58 -7.42 9.41 -4.57
CA TYR A 58 -7.87 8.04 -4.85
C TYR A 58 -7.09 7.43 -6.02
N VAL A 59 -6.94 8.17 -7.12
CA VAL A 59 -6.16 7.71 -8.29
C VAL A 59 -4.69 7.49 -7.94
N PHE A 60 -4.09 8.41 -7.18
CA PHE A 60 -2.70 8.27 -6.72
C PHE A 60 -2.50 6.99 -5.89
N MET A 61 -3.39 6.72 -4.93
CA MET A 61 -3.37 5.49 -4.13
C MET A 61 -3.56 4.25 -5.00
N ALA A 62 -4.52 4.29 -5.94
CA ALA A 62 -4.73 3.20 -6.89
C ALA A 62 -3.48 2.93 -7.75
N CYS A 63 -2.73 3.95 -8.16
CA CYS A 63 -1.47 3.76 -8.87
C CYS A 63 -0.40 3.06 -8.02
N ILE A 64 -0.29 3.39 -6.73
CA ILE A 64 0.63 2.74 -5.80
C ILE A 64 0.24 1.27 -5.62
N PHE A 65 -1.05 0.99 -5.39
CA PHE A 65 -1.54 -0.38 -5.27
C PHE A 65 -1.32 -1.20 -6.55
N VAL A 66 -1.51 -0.60 -7.72
CA VAL A 66 -1.19 -1.23 -9.00
C VAL A 66 0.30 -1.54 -9.07
N PHE A 67 1.16 -0.58 -8.70
CA PHE A 67 2.61 -0.78 -8.66
C PHE A 67 2.97 -1.97 -7.75
N GLN A 68 2.38 -2.07 -6.56
CA GLN A 68 2.54 -3.19 -5.63
C GLN A 68 2.20 -4.53 -6.26
N VAL A 69 0.93 -4.70 -6.64
CA VAL A 69 0.42 -5.99 -7.12
C VAL A 69 1.04 -6.38 -8.46
N PHE A 70 1.32 -5.43 -9.36
CA PHE A 70 2.05 -5.74 -10.59
C PHE A 70 3.50 -6.10 -10.35
N GLY A 71 4.18 -5.37 -9.46
CA GLY A 71 5.56 -5.61 -9.12
C GLY A 71 5.76 -6.97 -8.49
N GLU A 72 4.86 -7.37 -7.60
CA GLU A 72 4.92 -8.65 -6.89
C GLU A 72 4.49 -9.82 -7.79
N LEU A 73 3.29 -9.76 -8.37
CA LEU A 73 2.65 -10.96 -8.93
C LEU A 73 2.91 -11.19 -10.41
N TYR A 74 3.18 -10.15 -11.20
CA TYR A 74 3.14 -10.25 -12.67
C TYR A 74 4.46 -9.92 -13.37
N PHE A 75 5.33 -9.14 -12.74
CA PHE A 75 6.63 -8.76 -13.33
C PHE A 75 7.83 -9.16 -12.50
N GLU A 76 7.61 -9.85 -11.37
CA GLU A 76 8.70 -10.34 -10.52
C GLU A 76 9.67 -9.22 -10.09
N PHE A 77 9.21 -7.96 -9.99
CA PHE A 77 10.05 -6.82 -9.63
C PHE A 77 10.62 -6.94 -8.23
N PHE A 78 9.88 -7.59 -7.33
CA PHE A 78 10.37 -7.97 -6.00
C PHE A 78 11.65 -8.82 -6.07
N TYR A 79 11.79 -9.63 -7.12
CA TYR A 79 12.92 -10.53 -7.31
C TYR A 79 14.00 -9.96 -8.26
N ASN A 80 13.59 -9.09 -9.20
CA ASN A 80 14.46 -8.60 -10.27
C ASN A 80 14.99 -7.17 -10.06
N ILE A 81 14.35 -6.37 -9.21
CA ILE A 81 14.76 -4.99 -8.94
C ILE A 81 15.24 -4.89 -7.49
N ALA A 82 16.52 -4.54 -7.33
CA ALA A 82 17.13 -4.42 -6.02
C ALA A 82 16.38 -3.41 -5.13
N ASN A 83 16.02 -3.85 -3.91
CA ASN A 83 15.28 -3.07 -2.92
C ASN A 83 13.89 -2.59 -3.38
N TYR A 84 13.30 -3.20 -4.41
CA TYR A 84 11.96 -2.82 -4.88
C TYR A 84 10.91 -2.93 -3.77
N ASP A 85 10.90 -4.08 -3.13
CA ASP A 85 10.07 -4.39 -1.99
C ASP A 85 10.24 -3.36 -0.85
N LYS A 86 11.50 -3.06 -0.48
CA LYS A 86 11.79 -2.04 0.54
C LYS A 86 11.37 -0.62 0.15
N LEU A 87 11.46 -0.28 -1.14
CA LEU A 87 10.91 0.97 -1.67
C LEU A 87 9.39 0.99 -1.56
N ASP A 88 8.73 -0.14 -1.80
CA ASP A 88 7.29 -0.26 -1.66
C ASP A 88 6.84 -0.03 -0.22
N HIS A 89 7.43 -0.72 0.76
CA HIS A 89 7.11 -0.50 2.17
C HIS A 89 7.34 0.96 2.60
N PHE A 90 8.39 1.61 2.09
CA PHE A 90 8.59 3.05 2.30
C PHE A 90 7.44 3.90 1.73
N ILE A 91 6.98 3.61 0.52
CA ILE A 91 5.86 4.34 -0.11
C ILE A 91 4.55 4.05 0.63
N SER A 92 4.30 2.80 1.03
CA SER A 92 3.14 2.36 1.79
C SER A 92 3.00 3.11 3.12
N GLY A 93 4.11 3.33 3.85
CA GLY A 93 4.11 4.16 5.06
C GLY A 93 3.64 5.61 4.82
N ILE A 94 3.99 6.19 3.67
CA ILE A 94 3.50 7.52 3.28
C ILE A 94 2.01 7.45 2.90
N GLU A 95 1.62 6.44 2.15
CA GLU A 95 0.25 6.24 1.67
C GLU A 95 -0.75 6.11 2.83
N PHE A 96 -0.49 5.25 3.82
CA PHE A 96 -1.39 5.09 4.97
C PHE A 96 -1.51 6.37 5.81
N CYS A 97 -0.44 7.16 5.89
CA CYS A 97 -0.51 8.48 6.49
C CYS A 97 -1.42 9.44 5.71
N ILE A 98 -1.31 9.46 4.37
CA ILE A 98 -2.17 10.26 3.49
C ILE A 98 -3.63 9.82 3.64
N LEU A 99 -3.90 8.52 3.58
CA LEU A 99 -5.23 7.95 3.75
C LEU A 99 -5.86 8.43 5.07
N PHE A 100 -5.16 8.23 6.19
CA PHE A 100 -5.66 8.67 7.49
C PHE A 100 -5.89 10.18 7.54
N TYR A 101 -4.94 10.97 7.01
CA TYR A 101 -5.06 12.42 6.97
C TYR A 101 -6.32 12.89 6.24
N TYR A 102 -6.69 12.26 5.11
CA TYR A 102 -7.90 12.62 4.38
C TYR A 102 -9.17 12.10 5.07
N LEU A 103 -9.18 10.88 5.60
CA LEU A 103 -10.34 10.30 6.30
C LEU A 103 -10.75 11.09 7.54
N PHE A 104 -9.78 11.61 8.28
CA PHE A 104 -10.00 12.31 9.55
C PHE A 104 -9.73 13.82 9.47
N GLY A 105 -9.33 14.31 8.30
CA GLY A 105 -8.94 15.70 8.07
C GLY A 105 -10.00 16.72 8.41
N GLN A 106 -11.28 16.39 8.23
CA GLN A 106 -12.37 17.30 8.60
C GLN A 106 -12.79 17.17 10.07
N LYS A 107 -12.46 16.06 10.72
CA LYS A 107 -12.86 15.74 12.11
C LYS A 107 -11.85 16.26 13.14
N VAL A 108 -10.60 16.50 12.73
CA VAL A 108 -9.52 16.95 13.61
C VAL A 108 -9.08 18.37 13.23
N GLU A 109 -9.35 19.32 14.11
CA GLU A 109 -8.97 20.72 13.91
C GLU A 109 -7.45 20.92 13.97
N ASN A 110 -6.80 20.34 14.99
CA ASN A 110 -5.36 20.47 15.17
C ASN A 110 -4.59 19.61 14.17
N LYS A 111 -4.11 20.23 13.09
CA LYS A 111 -3.38 19.52 12.02
C LYS A 111 -2.07 18.90 12.46
N ARG A 112 -1.42 19.40 13.50
CA ARG A 112 -0.20 18.75 14.04
C ARG A 112 -0.56 17.44 14.71
N TYR A 113 -1.61 17.43 15.53
CA TYR A 113 -2.12 16.22 16.15
C TYR A 113 -2.54 15.20 15.10
N LEU A 114 -3.30 15.64 14.08
CA LEU A 114 -3.70 14.78 12.96
C LEU A 114 -2.51 14.11 12.26
N ILE A 115 -1.43 14.85 11.99
CA ILE A 115 -0.22 14.30 11.34
C ILE A 115 0.46 13.25 12.23
N LEU A 116 0.58 13.52 13.54
CA LEU A 116 1.19 12.57 14.48
C LEU A 116 0.34 11.31 14.68
N THR A 117 -0.99 11.46 14.71
CA THR A 117 -1.90 10.31 14.77
C THR A 117 -1.89 9.51 13.47
N ALA A 118 -1.79 10.17 12.31
CA ALA A 118 -1.64 9.50 11.02
C ALA A 118 -0.39 8.61 10.98
N PHE A 119 0.72 9.10 11.55
CA PHE A 119 1.95 8.32 11.71
C PHE A 119 1.74 7.07 12.57
N LEU A 120 1.14 7.21 13.76
CA LEU A 120 0.87 6.07 14.63
C LEU A 120 -0.08 5.06 13.97
N PHE A 121 -1.12 5.53 13.30
CA PHE A 121 -2.04 4.68 12.54
C PHE A 121 -1.31 3.91 11.43
N SER A 122 -0.48 4.60 10.65
CA SER A 122 0.31 3.98 9.59
C SER A 122 1.21 2.88 10.14
N LEU A 123 1.93 3.13 11.23
CA LEU A 123 2.77 2.11 11.86
C LEU A 123 1.96 0.91 12.35
N SER A 124 0.84 1.16 13.02
CA SER A 124 -0.03 0.08 13.51
C SER A 124 -0.58 -0.76 12.36
N PHE A 125 -1.00 -0.13 11.26
CA PHE A 125 -1.50 -0.84 10.09
C PHE A 125 -0.40 -1.64 9.40
N SER A 126 0.74 -1.00 9.10
CA SER A 126 1.89 -1.68 8.48
C SER A 126 2.31 -2.89 9.31
N TYR A 127 2.48 -2.75 10.63
CA TYR A 127 2.97 -3.85 11.45
C TYR A 127 1.94 -4.97 11.58
N ALA A 128 0.63 -4.64 11.58
CA ALA A 128 -0.42 -5.64 11.52
C ALA A 128 -0.43 -6.39 10.20
N TRP A 129 -0.18 -5.69 9.09
CA TRP A 129 -0.07 -6.26 7.75
C TRP A 129 1.10 -7.25 7.65
N GLU A 130 2.29 -6.84 8.07
CA GLU A 130 3.48 -7.71 8.13
C GLU A 130 3.26 -8.98 8.97
N MET A 131 2.56 -8.85 10.10
CA MET A 131 2.19 -10.01 10.91
C MET A 131 1.23 -10.95 10.19
N VAL A 132 0.28 -10.40 9.43
CA VAL A 132 -0.64 -11.20 8.59
C VAL A 132 0.16 -11.93 7.52
N GLU A 133 1.04 -11.25 6.80
CA GLU A 133 1.86 -11.86 5.74
C GLU A 133 2.77 -12.95 6.30
N TYR A 134 3.47 -12.70 7.40
CA TYR A 134 4.35 -13.68 8.04
C TYR A 134 3.59 -14.96 8.45
N ILE A 135 2.41 -14.80 9.06
CA ILE A 135 1.53 -15.92 9.42
C ILE A 135 1.05 -16.63 8.15
N SER A 136 0.68 -15.88 7.13
CA SER A 136 0.16 -16.42 5.88
C SER A 136 1.18 -17.29 5.17
N ASP A 137 2.42 -16.82 5.10
CA ASP A 137 3.52 -17.56 4.51
C ASP A 137 3.88 -18.79 5.32
N THR A 138 3.94 -18.65 6.65
CA THR A 138 4.30 -19.75 7.55
C THR A 138 3.31 -20.92 7.46
N TYR A 139 2.01 -20.64 7.39
CA TYR A 139 0.98 -21.69 7.48
C TYR A 139 0.32 -22.04 6.15
N PHE A 140 0.38 -21.15 5.16
CA PHE A 140 -0.37 -21.29 3.92
C PHE A 140 0.47 -21.11 2.65
N GLY A 141 1.76 -20.78 2.78
CA GLY A 141 2.68 -20.69 1.64
C GLY A 141 2.27 -19.63 0.62
N THR A 142 1.83 -18.46 1.08
CA THR A 142 1.35 -17.37 0.21
C THR A 142 2.44 -16.62 -0.55
N THR A 143 3.70 -16.87 -0.20
CA THR A 143 4.92 -16.28 -0.79
C THR A 143 4.94 -14.75 -0.79
N THR A 144 4.32 -14.13 0.22
CA THR A 144 4.24 -12.67 0.40
C THR A 144 5.39 -12.12 1.26
N VAL A 145 6.21 -12.97 1.89
CA VAL A 145 7.35 -12.61 2.74
C VAL A 145 8.61 -13.36 2.34
N GLY A 146 9.74 -12.66 2.35
CA GLY A 146 11.07 -13.17 2.07
C GLY A 146 11.43 -13.01 0.60
N VAL A 147 12.69 -12.65 0.34
CA VAL A 147 13.23 -12.58 -1.02
C VAL A 147 13.65 -13.98 -1.47
N ILE A 148 13.02 -14.48 -2.53
CA ILE A 148 13.23 -15.82 -3.08
C ILE A 148 14.00 -15.70 -4.41
N MET A 149 15.01 -16.54 -4.64
CA MET A 149 15.49 -16.80 -6.01
C MET A 149 14.77 -18.02 -6.57
N GLY A 150 14.01 -17.84 -7.65
CA GLY A 150 13.31 -18.92 -8.36
C GLY A 150 11.94 -18.50 -8.87
N ASP A 151 11.33 -19.33 -9.70
CA ASP A 151 9.97 -19.12 -10.21
C ASP A 151 8.97 -19.21 -9.03
N PRO A 152 8.06 -18.25 -8.79
CA PRO A 152 7.11 -18.29 -7.68
C PRO A 152 6.22 -19.55 -7.70
N ILE A 153 5.98 -20.12 -8.89
CA ILE A 153 5.22 -21.36 -9.06
C ILE A 153 5.96 -22.58 -8.50
N ASP A 154 7.30 -22.54 -8.54
CA ASP A 154 8.17 -23.60 -8.03
C ASP A 154 8.23 -23.62 -6.48
N TYR A 155 7.69 -22.61 -5.79
CA TYR A 155 7.71 -22.53 -4.33
C TYR A 155 6.83 -23.61 -3.66
N VAL A 156 5.78 -24.07 -4.34
CA VAL A 156 4.95 -25.19 -3.89
C VAL A 156 5.66 -26.52 -4.19
N GLY A 157 6.85 -26.71 -3.60
CA GLY A 157 7.50 -28.03 -3.50
C GLY A 157 8.94 -28.19 -4.00
N SER A 158 9.62 -27.17 -4.53
CA SER A 158 10.92 -27.40 -5.23
C SER A 158 12.21 -26.99 -4.50
N GLY A 159 12.16 -26.36 -3.33
CA GLY A 159 13.39 -25.99 -2.59
C GLY A 159 14.11 -24.75 -3.13
N ALA A 160 13.34 -23.75 -3.59
CA ALA A 160 13.85 -22.41 -3.88
C ALA A 160 14.67 -21.84 -2.72
N GLN A 161 15.81 -21.20 -3.01
CA GLN A 161 16.68 -20.64 -1.99
C GLN A 161 16.16 -19.30 -1.51
N MET A 162 15.81 -19.24 -0.23
CA MET A 162 15.46 -18.01 0.48
C MET A 162 16.74 -17.18 0.69
N ILE A 163 16.83 -16.00 0.08
CA ILE A 163 18.01 -15.11 0.16
C ILE A 163 18.00 -14.34 1.48
N VAL A 164 16.82 -13.89 1.91
CA VAL A 164 16.58 -13.18 3.17
C VAL A 164 15.57 -13.99 3.98
N PRO A 165 15.90 -14.42 5.21
CA PRO A 165 14.95 -15.11 6.07
C PRO A 165 13.69 -14.30 6.30
N GLN A 166 12.52 -14.95 6.30
CA GLN A 166 11.22 -14.28 6.46
C GLN A 166 11.15 -13.32 7.65
N TYR A 167 11.72 -13.68 8.80
CA TYR A 167 11.71 -12.80 9.98
C TYR A 167 12.58 -11.54 9.80
N GLU A 168 13.70 -11.63 9.06
CA GLU A 168 14.56 -10.47 8.79
C GLU A 168 13.87 -9.52 7.81
N ASP A 169 13.22 -10.10 6.81
CA ASP A 169 12.45 -9.38 5.80
C ASP A 169 11.34 -8.55 6.47
N THR A 170 10.47 -9.21 7.22
CA THR A 170 9.41 -8.59 8.04
C THR A 170 9.93 -7.43 8.91
N ILE A 171 11.11 -7.58 9.55
CA ILE A 171 11.68 -6.50 10.38
C ILE A 171 12.13 -5.31 9.51
N LEU A 172 12.73 -5.58 8.35
CA LEU A 172 13.15 -4.55 7.41
C LEU A 172 11.93 -3.81 6.85
N ASP A 173 10.85 -4.50 6.53
CA ASP A 173 9.64 -3.90 5.95
C ASP A 173 8.89 -3.00 6.94
N MET A 174 8.82 -3.44 8.20
CA MET A 174 8.40 -2.57 9.31
C MET A 174 9.28 -1.32 9.41
N PHE A 175 10.60 -1.46 9.26
CA PHE A 175 11.54 -0.34 9.34
C PHE A 175 11.39 0.64 8.16
N TYR A 176 11.25 0.16 6.93
CA TYR A 176 11.04 1.02 5.76
C TYR A 176 9.67 1.72 5.82
N SER A 177 8.62 1.02 6.26
CA SER A 177 7.31 1.62 6.55
C SER A 177 7.41 2.74 7.58
N PHE A 178 8.21 2.54 8.64
CA PHE A 178 8.49 3.57 9.64
C PHE A 178 9.17 4.80 9.02
N LEU A 179 10.19 4.61 8.18
CA LEU A 179 10.87 5.72 7.51
C LEU A 179 9.94 6.49 6.58
N GLY A 180 9.09 5.78 5.83
CA GLY A 180 8.05 6.36 4.98
C GLY A 180 7.10 7.26 5.77
N ALA A 181 6.49 6.70 6.82
CA ALA A 181 5.57 7.43 7.69
C ALA A 181 6.25 8.62 8.38
N LEU A 182 7.52 8.47 8.80
CA LEU A 182 8.30 9.54 9.40
C LEU A 182 8.56 10.69 8.41
N SER A 183 8.84 10.36 7.14
CA SER A 183 9.03 11.37 6.08
C SER A 183 7.76 12.22 5.88
N PHE A 184 6.57 11.60 5.96
CA PHE A 184 5.29 12.30 5.92
C PHE A 184 5.15 13.28 7.09
N VAL A 185 5.52 12.88 8.32
CA VAL A 185 5.49 13.76 9.49
C VAL A 185 6.37 14.99 9.28
N PHE A 186 7.62 14.80 8.88
CA PHE A 186 8.55 15.90 8.65
C PHE A 186 8.05 16.83 7.54
N GLY A 187 7.58 16.28 6.42
CA GLY A 187 7.01 17.05 5.32
C GLY A 187 5.78 17.85 5.75
N GLY A 188 4.83 17.21 6.42
CA GLY A 188 3.58 17.80 6.89
C GLY A 188 3.80 18.92 7.92
N LEU A 189 4.62 18.69 8.94
CA LEU A 189 4.92 19.69 9.97
C LEU A 189 5.67 20.90 9.39
N THR A 190 6.60 20.65 8.46
CA THR A 190 7.34 21.70 7.75
C THR A 190 6.40 22.54 6.89
N PHE A 191 5.49 21.90 6.14
CA PHE A 191 4.46 22.58 5.36
C PHE A 191 3.57 23.48 6.21
N LEU A 192 3.11 22.99 7.37
CA LEU A 192 2.30 23.79 8.31
C LEU A 192 3.07 25.02 8.82
N LYS A 193 4.37 24.87 9.10
CA LYS A 193 5.23 25.99 9.54
C LYS A 193 5.35 27.05 8.45
N PHE A 194 5.53 26.66 7.19
CA PHE A 194 5.60 27.59 6.07
C PHE A 194 4.26 28.28 5.79
N LYS A 195 3.14 27.55 5.84
CA LYS A 195 1.80 28.12 5.67
C LYS A 195 1.52 29.20 6.71
N LYS A 196 1.83 28.95 7.99
CA LYS A 196 1.67 29.93 9.08
C LYS A 196 2.53 31.20 8.88
N LYS A 197 3.74 31.06 8.33
CA LYS A 197 4.60 32.22 8.02
C LYS A 197 4.02 33.07 6.89
N LYS A 198 3.43 32.45 5.85
CA LYS A 198 2.84 33.17 4.72
C LYS A 198 1.62 34.00 5.16
N THR A 199 0.73 33.44 5.97
CA THR A 199 -0.46 34.14 6.49
C THR A 199 -0.11 35.33 7.40
N LYS A 200 1.06 35.34 8.04
CA LYS A 200 1.51 36.48 8.87
C LYS A 200 2.15 37.62 8.06
N ARG A 201 2.43 37.42 6.77
CA ARG A 201 3.08 38.41 5.88
C ARG A 201 2.10 39.09 4.92
N THR A 202 0.84 38.67 4.91
CA THR A 202 -0.30 39.24 4.18
C THR A 202 -1.20 39.94 5.16
#